data_AF-A0A8J6H3T6-F1
#
_entry.id   AF-A0A8J6H3T6-F1
#
_cell.length_a   1.000
_cell.length_b   1.000
_cell.length_c   1.000
_cell.angle_alpha   90.00
_cell.angle_beta   90.00
_cell.angle_gamma   90.00
#
_symmetry.space_group_name_H-M   'P 1'
#
loop_
_entity.id
_entity.type
_entity.pdbx_description
1 polymer ?
#
loop_
_entity_poly.entity_id
_entity_poly.type
_entity_poly.pdbx_seq_one_letter_code
_entity_poly.pdbx_strand_id
1 'polypeptide(L)'
;MMVANTDDENSLIDMASRARLVVNCTGPYRVHGEGVVRACIQQNCHYIDICAEPQFMERMQLLYNEEAANKGVYVVPSCGVDSIPSDMGVDFVRKSFQGTLNSVEVYQEVVPDGGFGVGPCINSGTWESLVYVLADYSELRKIREKLFRRYHL
;
A
#
# COMPACT_ATOMS: atom_id res chain seq x y z
N MET A 1 14.12 5.25 22.48
CA MET A 1 13.71 5.86 21.20
C MET A 1 14.64 5.33 20.14
N MET A 2 14.08 4.76 19.07
CA MET A 2 14.84 4.24 17.92
C MET A 2 14.62 5.19 16.76
N VAL A 3 15.67 5.49 16.00
CA VAL A 3 15.60 6.35 14.83
C VAL A 3 15.75 5.47 13.60
N ALA A 4 14.74 5.45 12.74
CA ALA A 4 14.76 4.76 11.46
C ALA A 4 14.74 5.83 10.36
N ASN A 5 15.86 5.96 9.65
CA ASN A 5 16.00 6.87 8.53
C ASN A 5 15.84 6.06 7.24
N THR A 6 14.92 6.48 6.37
CA THR A 6 14.64 5.79 5.10
C THR A 6 15.81 5.82 4.11
N ASP A 7 16.78 6.72 4.34
CA ASP A 7 18.02 6.80 3.57
C ASP A 7 19.17 5.96 4.17
N ASP A 8 18.96 5.34 5.33
CA ASP A 8 19.94 4.48 6.00
C ASP A 8 19.39 3.05 6.17
N GLU A 9 19.84 2.16 5.28
CA GLU A 9 19.44 0.76 5.25
C GLU A 9 19.70 0.03 6.59
N ASN A 10 20.80 0.32 7.28
CA ASN A 10 21.10 -0.35 8.55
C ASN A 10 20.11 0.06 9.64
N SER A 11 19.67 1.32 9.63
CA SER A 11 18.65 1.80 10.58
C SER A 11 17.29 1.11 10.34
N LEU A 12 16.94 0.84 9.08
CA LEU A 12 15.71 0.13 8.73
C LEU A 12 15.78 -1.36 9.11
N ILE A 13 16.95 -2.00 8.91
CA ILE A 13 17.19 -3.38 9.32
C ILE A 13 17.10 -3.51 10.84
N ASP A 14 17.75 -2.60 11.60
CA ASP A 14 17.70 -2.61 13.05
C ASP A 14 16.26 -2.45 13.55
N MET A 15 15.49 -1.54 12.94
CA MET A 15 14.06 -1.40 13.22
C MET A 15 13.27 -2.68 12.95
N ALA A 16 13.40 -3.24 11.75
CA ALA A 16 12.64 -4.41 11.34
C ALA A 16 12.99 -5.66 12.17
N SER A 17 14.26 -5.83 12.57
CA SER A 17 14.72 -6.97 13.39
C SER A 17 14.11 -7.00 14.80
N ARG A 18 13.63 -5.85 15.29
CA ARG A 18 13.06 -5.68 16.64
C ARG A 18 11.54 -5.60 16.63
N ALA A 19 10.91 -5.71 15.46
CA ALA A 19 9.47 -5.59 15.29
C ALA A 19 8.88 -6.87 14.69
N ARG A 20 7.62 -7.15 15.03
CA ARG A 20 6.83 -8.20 14.34
C ARG A 20 6.05 -7.64 13.16
N LEU A 21 5.71 -6.36 13.24
CA LEU A 21 4.95 -5.60 12.25
C LEU A 21 5.47 -4.15 12.25
N VAL A 22 5.70 -3.61 11.06
CA VAL A 22 5.95 -2.18 10.83
C VAL A 22 4.70 -1.57 10.20
N VAL A 23 4.23 -0.47 10.79
CA VAL A 23 3.19 0.40 10.22
C VAL A 23 3.89 1.61 9.63
N ASN A 24 4.06 1.62 8.31
CA ASN A 24 4.74 2.70 7.62
C ASN A 24 3.75 3.83 7.31
N CYS A 25 4.00 5.00 7.89
CA CYS A 25 3.24 6.23 7.61
C CYS A 25 4.12 7.30 6.95
N THR A 26 5.30 6.93 6.46
CA THR A 26 6.30 7.84 5.87
C THR A 26 6.22 7.75 4.35
N GLY A 27 5.43 8.65 3.76
CA GLY A 27 5.43 8.92 2.32
C GLY A 27 6.30 10.12 1.95
N PRO A 28 6.47 10.42 0.65
CA PRO A 28 5.97 9.67 -0.51
C PRO A 28 6.58 8.27 -0.63
N TYR A 29 5.74 7.25 -0.80
CA TYR A 29 6.13 5.84 -0.69
C TYR A 29 7.02 5.39 -1.84
N ARG A 30 6.86 5.99 -3.03
CA ARG A 30 7.78 5.77 -4.15
C ARG A 30 9.24 6.05 -3.77
N VAL A 31 9.48 7.06 -2.94
CA VAL A 31 10.82 7.49 -2.53
C VAL A 31 11.27 6.72 -1.30
N HIS A 32 10.42 6.65 -0.28
CA HIS A 32 10.80 6.21 1.05
C HIS A 32 10.34 4.78 1.41
N GLY A 33 9.41 4.20 0.65
CA GLY A 33 8.73 2.96 1.03
C GLY A 33 9.51 1.68 0.73
N GLU A 34 10.25 1.63 -0.38
CA GLU A 34 10.83 0.36 -0.84
C GLU A 34 11.90 -0.18 0.13
N GLY A 35 12.74 0.70 0.68
CA GLY A 35 13.75 0.31 1.67
C GLY A 35 13.10 -0.32 2.91
N VAL A 36 11.95 0.20 3.34
CA VAL A 36 11.20 -0.31 4.49
C VAL A 36 10.63 -1.69 4.19
N VAL A 37 9.99 -1.88 3.02
CA VAL A 37 9.47 -3.19 2.59
C VAL A 37 10.58 -4.24 2.54
N ARG A 38 11.71 -3.90 1.92
CA ARG A 38 12.86 -4.79 1.81
C ARG A 38 13.41 -5.18 3.17
N ALA A 39 13.64 -4.22 4.06
CA ALA A 39 14.13 -4.50 5.42
C ALA A 39 13.16 -5.39 6.20
N CYS A 40 11.85 -5.15 6.08
CA CYS A 40 10.83 -5.97 6.72
C CYS A 40 10.89 -7.43 6.24
N ILE A 41 10.94 -7.65 4.93
CA ILE A 41 11.06 -9.01 4.35
C ILE A 41 12.38 -9.67 4.76
N GLN A 42 13.49 -8.93 4.76
CA GLN A 42 14.79 -9.47 5.18
C GLN A 42 14.79 -9.95 6.63
N GLN A 43 14.10 -9.23 7.52
CA GLN A 43 14.07 -9.50 8.95
C GLN A 43 12.85 -10.33 9.42
N ASN A 44 12.07 -10.90 8.49
CA ASN A 44 10.84 -11.64 8.79
C ASN A 44 9.81 -10.82 9.59
N CYS A 45 9.76 -9.51 9.33
CA CYS A 45 8.84 -8.56 9.91
C CYS A 45 7.70 -8.28 8.93
N HIS A 46 6.45 -8.28 9.40
CA HIS A 46 5.31 -7.89 8.57
C HIS A 46 5.32 -6.38 8.27
N TYR A 47 4.68 -5.99 7.18
CA TYR A 47 4.59 -4.60 6.73
C TYR A 47 3.15 -4.24 6.40
N ILE A 48 2.69 -3.10 6.91
CA ILE A 48 1.49 -2.41 6.40
C ILE A 48 1.77 -0.92 6.21
N ASP A 49 1.00 -0.27 5.32
CA ASP A 49 1.08 1.18 5.12
C ASP A 49 -0.27 1.81 4.78
N ILE A 50 -0.30 3.13 4.61
CA ILE A 50 -1.47 3.89 4.14
C ILE A 50 -1.25 4.45 2.72
N CYS A 51 -0.48 3.72 1.89
CA CYS A 51 -0.10 4.16 0.56
C CYS A 51 -1.30 4.27 -0.39
N ALA A 52 -1.29 5.32 -1.20
CA ALA A 52 -2.25 5.56 -2.29
C ALA A 52 -1.54 5.71 -3.65
N GLU A 53 -0.35 5.12 -3.81
CA GLU A 53 0.48 5.22 -5.02
C GLU A 53 0.48 3.88 -5.78
N PRO A 54 -0.36 3.70 -6.83
CA PRO A 54 -0.51 2.41 -7.52
C PRO A 54 0.79 1.86 -8.08
N GLN A 55 1.64 2.74 -8.62
CA GLN A 55 2.92 2.35 -9.21
C GLN A 55 3.87 1.77 -8.14
N PHE A 56 3.90 2.35 -6.94
CA PHE A 56 4.66 1.78 -5.82
C PHE A 56 4.10 0.41 -5.41
N MET A 57 2.79 0.32 -5.16
CA MET A 57 2.14 -0.91 -4.70
C MET A 57 2.38 -2.08 -5.67
N GLU A 58 2.12 -1.85 -6.96
CA GLU A 58 2.30 -2.86 -8.00
C GLU A 58 3.79 -3.18 -8.21
N ARG A 59 4.69 -2.21 -8.09
CA ARG A 59 6.14 -2.47 -8.14
C ARG A 59 6.60 -3.35 -6.98
N MET A 60 6.12 -3.09 -5.76
CA MET A 60 6.45 -3.92 -4.59
C MET A 60 5.93 -5.34 -4.77
N GLN A 61 4.71 -5.51 -5.27
CA GLN A 61 4.18 -6.83 -5.62
C GLN A 61 5.06 -7.54 -6.66
N LEU A 62 5.46 -6.85 -7.73
CA LEU A 62 6.26 -7.44 -8.79
C LEU A 62 7.65 -7.90 -8.30
N LEU A 63 8.29 -7.11 -7.43
CA LEU A 63 9.65 -7.36 -6.98
C LEU A 63 9.73 -8.34 -5.80
N TYR A 64 8.79 -8.26 -4.87
CA TYR A 64 8.96 -8.85 -3.54
C TYR A 64 7.94 -9.94 -3.18
N ASN A 65 6.89 -10.16 -3.99
CA ASN A 65 5.84 -11.13 -3.67
C ASN A 65 6.38 -12.55 -3.43
N GLU A 66 7.28 -13.05 -4.28
CA GLU A 66 7.84 -14.40 -4.12
C GLU A 66 8.71 -14.51 -2.86
N GLU A 67 9.58 -13.53 -2.60
CA GLU A 67 10.44 -13.55 -1.41
C GLU A 67 9.62 -13.46 -0.11
N ALA A 68 8.64 -12.55 -0.07
CA ALA A 68 7.74 -12.39 1.06
C ALA A 68 6.95 -13.67 1.34
N ALA A 69 6.41 -14.32 0.29
CA ALA A 69 5.70 -15.59 0.39
C ALA A 69 6.60 -16.72 0.93
N ASN A 70 7.82 -16.83 0.41
CA ASN A 70 8.79 -17.85 0.85
C ASN A 70 9.17 -17.70 2.33
N LYS A 71 9.17 -16.47 2.85
CA LYS A 71 9.46 -16.16 4.26
C LYS A 71 8.22 -16.12 5.16
N GLY A 72 7.02 -16.27 4.61
CA GLY A 72 5.78 -16.13 5.38
C GLY A 72 5.54 -14.70 5.90
N VAL A 73 6.04 -13.69 5.19
CA VAL A 73 5.90 -12.28 5.55
C VAL A 73 4.74 -11.65 4.78
N TYR A 74 3.81 -11.02 5.51
CA TYR A 74 2.76 -10.21 4.90
C TYR A 74 3.26 -8.79 4.58
N VAL A 75 2.99 -8.34 3.37
CA VAL A 75 3.18 -6.97 2.89
C VAL A 75 1.84 -6.48 2.38
N VAL A 76 1.14 -5.65 3.17
CA VAL A 76 -0.22 -5.20 2.86
C VAL A 76 -0.22 -3.67 2.73
N PRO A 77 -0.07 -3.14 1.52
CA PRO A 77 -0.18 -1.71 1.32
C PRO A 77 -1.64 -1.24 1.38
N SER A 78 -1.83 0.08 1.45
CA SER A 78 -3.14 0.73 1.34
C SER A 78 -4.14 0.39 2.46
N CYS A 79 -3.69 0.23 3.70
CA CYS A 79 -4.54 0.08 4.88
C CYS A 79 -5.07 1.44 5.38
N GLY A 80 -5.58 2.27 4.46
CA GLY A 80 -6.06 3.62 4.72
C GLY A 80 -7.58 3.73 4.87
N VAL A 81 -8.06 4.98 4.99
CA VAL A 81 -9.47 5.31 5.25
C VAL A 81 -10.41 4.86 4.13
N ASP A 82 -9.98 4.88 2.87
CA ASP A 82 -10.85 4.51 1.74
C ASP A 82 -10.87 2.97 1.55
N SER A 83 -9.72 2.32 1.70
CA SER A 83 -9.56 0.90 1.45
C SER A 83 -10.19 0.02 2.53
N ILE A 84 -10.01 0.35 3.82
CA ILE A 84 -10.49 -0.50 4.92
C ILE A 84 -12.02 -0.66 4.90
N PRO A 85 -12.84 0.41 4.82
CA PRO A 85 -14.30 0.26 4.76
C PRO A 85 -14.76 -0.48 3.50
N SER A 86 -14.07 -0.27 2.38
CA SER A 86 -14.35 -0.97 1.13
C SER A 86 -14.09 -2.48 1.26
N ASP A 87 -12.93 -2.87 1.79
CA ASP A 87 -12.57 -4.27 2.02
C ASP A 87 -13.51 -4.95 3.02
N MET A 88 -13.84 -4.27 4.12
CA MET A 88 -14.80 -4.75 5.11
C MET A 88 -16.20 -4.92 4.51
N GLY A 89 -16.63 -3.98 3.67
CA GLY A 89 -17.91 -4.06 2.96
C GLY A 89 -17.98 -5.26 2.02
N VAL A 90 -16.92 -5.48 1.23
CA VAL A 90 -16.81 -6.65 0.35
C VAL A 90 -16.81 -7.96 1.16
N ASP A 91 -16.06 -8.02 2.26
CA ASP A 91 -16.03 -9.19 3.14
C ASP A 91 -17.40 -9.49 3.78
N PHE A 92 -18.10 -8.45 4.23
CA PHE A 92 -19.44 -8.56 4.77
C PHE A 92 -20.43 -9.11 3.73
N VAL A 93 -20.44 -8.56 2.52
CA VAL A 93 -21.31 -9.01 1.42
C VAL A 93 -20.98 -10.47 1.07
N ARG A 94 -19.69 -10.81 0.95
CA ARG A 94 -19.24 -12.19 0.69
C ARG A 94 -19.76 -13.18 1.73
N LYS A 95 -19.72 -12.83 3.02
CA LYS A 95 -20.19 -13.69 4.13
C LYS A 95 -21.72 -13.80 4.19
N SER A 96 -22.43 -12.76 3.77
CA SER A 96 -23.88 -12.65 3.93
C SER A 96 -24.66 -13.12 2.70
N PHE A 97 -24.03 -13.13 1.52
CA PHE A 97 -24.69 -13.49 0.27
C PHE A 97 -24.80 -15.01 0.10
N GLN A 98 -26.03 -15.50 0.03
CA GLN A 98 -26.33 -16.91 -0.18
C GLN A 98 -26.28 -17.23 -1.68
N GLY A 99 -25.08 -17.39 -2.22
CA GLY A 99 -24.86 -17.72 -3.62
C GLY A 99 -23.44 -17.43 -4.10
N THR A 100 -23.21 -17.57 -5.40
CA THR A 100 -21.93 -17.18 -6.01
C THR A 100 -21.94 -15.68 -6.27
N LEU A 101 -21.10 -14.95 -5.54
CA LEU A 101 -20.91 -13.52 -5.74
C LEU A 101 -20.16 -13.27 -7.06
N ASN A 102 -20.80 -12.57 -8.01
CA ASN A 102 -20.19 -12.26 -9.31
C ASN A 102 -19.36 -10.97 -9.28
N SER A 103 -19.91 -9.90 -8.71
CA SER A 103 -19.27 -8.59 -8.62
C SER A 103 -19.81 -7.82 -7.42
N VAL A 104 -18.98 -6.91 -6.88
CA VAL A 104 -19.36 -5.93 -5.86
C VAL A 104 -18.84 -4.58 -6.31
N GLU A 105 -19.71 -3.57 -6.28
CA GLU A 105 -19.35 -2.19 -6.49
C GLU A 105 -19.48 -1.45 -5.17
N VAL A 106 -18.45 -0.70 -4.80
CA VAL A 106 -18.39 0.06 -3.56
C VAL A 106 -18.38 1.54 -3.91
N TYR A 107 -19.28 2.30 -3.28
CA TYR A 107 -19.34 3.75 -3.39
C TYR A 107 -19.05 4.35 -2.02
N GLN A 108 -18.12 5.30 -1.98
CA GLN A 108 -17.77 6.03 -0.77
C GLN A 108 -17.94 7.52 -1.02
N GLU A 109 -18.56 8.19 -0.05
CA GLU A 109 -18.68 9.65 -0.02
C GLU A 109 -17.96 10.15 1.22
N VAL A 110 -16.99 11.03 1.02
CA VAL A 110 -16.28 11.70 2.12
C VAL A 110 -16.87 13.09 2.27
N VAL A 111 -17.53 13.34 3.40
CA VAL A 111 -18.09 14.65 3.74
C VAL A 111 -17.19 15.29 4.81
N PRO A 112 -16.39 16.31 4.46
CA PRO A 112 -15.57 17.02 5.45
C PRO A 112 -16.43 17.74 6.48
N ASP A 113 -15.98 17.78 7.73
CA ASP A 113 -16.57 18.66 8.74
C ASP A 113 -16.47 20.12 8.26
N GLY A 114 -17.62 20.74 7.98
CA GLY A 114 -17.70 22.10 7.42
C GLY A 114 -18.00 22.19 5.92
N GLY A 115 -18.04 21.07 5.20
CA GLY A 115 -18.40 21.00 3.78
C GLY A 115 -17.20 21.01 2.81
N PHE A 116 -17.46 20.60 1.56
CA PHE A 116 -16.43 20.53 0.52
C PHE A 116 -15.77 21.89 0.29
N GLY A 117 -14.43 21.95 0.35
CA GLY A 117 -13.66 23.17 0.09
C GLY A 117 -13.38 24.06 1.31
N VAL A 118 -13.81 23.67 2.50
CA VAL A 118 -13.46 24.39 3.74
C VAL A 118 -12.18 23.81 4.33
N GLY A 119 -11.05 24.46 4.04
CA GLY A 119 -9.72 24.10 4.59
C GLY A 119 -8.94 23.07 3.77
N PRO A 120 -7.66 22.83 4.13
CA PRO A 120 -6.82 21.85 3.45
C PRO A 120 -7.38 20.43 3.69
N CYS A 121 -7.91 19.83 2.64
CA CYS A 121 -8.49 18.48 2.66
C CYS A 121 -7.45 17.36 2.50
N ILE A 122 -6.20 17.72 2.19
CA ILE A 122 -5.12 16.79 1.81
C ILE A 122 -3.82 17.27 2.49
N ASN A 123 -3.04 16.34 3.05
CA ASN A 123 -1.71 16.67 3.61
C ASN A 123 -0.63 16.75 2.51
N SER A 124 0.51 17.38 2.80
CA SER A 124 1.60 17.57 1.83
C SER A 124 2.11 16.26 1.21
N GLY A 125 2.25 15.20 2.00
CA GLY A 125 2.69 13.90 1.50
C GLY A 125 1.73 13.31 0.48
N THR A 126 0.42 13.40 0.73
CA THR A 126 -0.60 12.93 -0.23
C THR A 126 -0.61 13.77 -1.51
N TRP A 127 -0.39 15.09 -1.42
CA TRP A 127 -0.25 15.93 -2.61
C TRP A 127 0.97 15.56 -3.46
N GLU A 128 2.12 15.34 -2.83
CA GLU A 128 3.34 14.89 -3.52
C GLU A 128 3.15 13.51 -4.16
N SER A 129 2.55 12.57 -3.45
CA SER A 129 2.16 11.26 -4.00
C SER A 129 1.31 11.42 -5.26
N LEU A 130 0.32 12.32 -5.28
CA LEU A 130 -0.51 12.57 -6.45
C LEU A 130 0.31 13.08 -7.65
N VAL A 131 1.23 14.01 -7.41
CA VAL A 131 2.15 14.52 -8.45
C VAL A 131 2.97 13.37 -9.04
N TYR A 132 3.53 12.50 -8.19
CA TYR A 132 4.31 11.36 -8.65
C TYR A 132 3.48 10.31 -9.40
N VAL A 133 2.25 10.03 -8.95
CA VAL A 133 1.33 9.12 -9.64
C VAL A 133 1.03 9.60 -11.06
N LEU A 134 0.80 10.91 -11.23
CA LEU A 134 0.57 11.49 -12.56
C LEU A 134 1.82 11.44 -13.44
N ALA A 135 2.99 11.77 -12.89
CA ALA A 135 4.25 11.76 -13.63
C ALA A 135 4.60 10.37 -14.18
N ASP A 136 4.28 9.32 -13.43
CA ASP A 136 4.66 7.94 -13.73
C ASP A 136 3.57 7.10 -14.39
N TYR A 137 2.45 7.72 -14.75
CA TYR A 137 1.30 6.99 -15.27
C TYR A 137 1.65 6.05 -16.45
N SER A 138 2.63 6.44 -17.28
CA SER A 138 3.12 5.62 -18.40
C SER A 138 3.90 4.36 -17.97
N GLU A 139 4.55 4.37 -16.81
CA GLU A 139 5.31 3.24 -16.27
C GLU A 139 4.38 2.18 -15.67
N LEU A 140 3.26 2.61 -15.09
CA LEU A 140 2.26 1.73 -14.50
C LEU A 140 1.79 0.67 -15.50
N ARG A 141 1.59 1.07 -16.76
CA ARG A 141 1.25 0.14 -17.83
C ARG A 141 2.28 -0.98 -17.99
N LYS A 142 3.58 -0.65 -17.99
CA LYS A 142 4.66 -1.64 -18.15
C LYS A 142 4.74 -2.59 -16.96
N ILE A 143 4.46 -2.10 -15.75
CA ILE A 143 4.41 -2.93 -14.54
C ILE A 143 3.25 -3.91 -14.63
N ARG A 144 2.04 -3.42 -14.97
CA ARG A 144 0.85 -4.25 -15.15
C ARG A 144 1.03 -5.32 -16.23
N GLU A 145 1.65 -4.97 -17.35
CA GLU A 145 1.98 -5.92 -18.41
C GLU A 145 2.88 -7.06 -17.91
N LYS A 146 3.78 -6.81 -16.96
CA LYS A 146 4.61 -7.85 -16.34
C LYS A 146 3.86 -8.66 -15.30
N LEU A 147 3.15 -7.99 -14.38
CA LEU A 147 2.38 -8.63 -13.30
C LEU A 147 1.27 -9.54 -13.84
N PHE A 148 0.50 -9.02 -14.79
CA PHE A 148 -0.73 -9.66 -15.26
C PHE A 148 -0.57 -10.41 -16.58
N ARG A 149 0.65 -10.51 -17.12
CA ARG A 149 0.93 -11.29 -18.34
C ARG A 149 0.40 -12.72 -18.29
N ARG A 150 0.29 -13.28 -17.08
CA ARG A 150 -0.14 -14.64 -16.79
C ARG A 150 -1.67 -14.82 -16.79
N TYR A 151 -2.45 -13.75 -16.83
CA TYR A 151 -3.93 -13.76 -16.79
C TYR A 151 -4.59 -13.56 -18.16
N HIS A 152 -3.81 -13.51 -19.25
CA HIS A 152 -4.31 -13.62 -20.63
C HIS A 152 -4.37 -15.09 -21.07
N LEU A 153 -5.23 -15.88 -20.41
CA LEU A 153 -5.71 -17.18 -20.90
C LEU A 153 -7.20 -17.07 -21.23
#